data_AF-A0A925ICW2-F1
#
_entry.id   AF-A0A925ICW2-F1
#
_cell.length_a   1.000
_cell.length_b   1.000
_cell.length_c   1.000
_cell.angle_alpha   90.00
_cell.angle_beta   90.00
_cell.angle_gamma   90.00
#
_symmetry.space_group_name_H-M   'P 1'
#
loop_
_entity.id
_entity.type
_entity.pdbx_description
1 polymer ?
#
loop_
_entity_poly.entity_id
_entity_poly.type
_entity_poly.pdbx_seq_one_letter_code
_entity_poly.pdbx_strand_id
1 'polypeptide(L)'
;MLQFNLKIAWRNIWKSKVFSLINITGLALSMACCLAISMFIWNELHFDSFHTNRADIYRITEKQDQAGTIYNVAVTPGPLAPALQKDFPEVANTVRFGSWSGLIKNGVNTFEEKDILLTEN
;
A
#
# COMPACT_ATOMS: atom_id res chain seq x y z
N MET A 1 -35.91 23.34 24.81
CA MET A 1 -36.45 23.13 23.44
C MET A 1 -35.85 21.92 22.73
N LEU A 2 -34.51 21.75 22.67
CA LEU A 2 -33.87 20.63 21.94
C LEU A 2 -34.36 19.24 22.40
N GLN A 3 -34.41 19.00 23.72
CA GLN A 3 -34.79 17.70 24.29
C GLN A 3 -36.24 17.30 23.95
N PHE A 4 -37.14 18.27 23.80
CA PHE A 4 -38.52 18.02 23.42
C PHE A 4 -38.62 17.60 21.95
N ASN A 5 -37.92 18.29 21.06
CA ASN A 5 -37.88 17.97 19.63
C ASN A 5 -37.24 16.60 19.37
N LEU A 6 -36.16 16.24 20.06
CA LEU A 6 -35.57 14.89 19.99
C LEU A 6 -36.56 13.80 20.45
N LYS A 7 -37.31 14.05 21.53
CA LYS A 7 -38.31 13.10 22.06
C LYS A 7 -39.46 12.87 21.07
N ILE A 8 -39.89 13.92 20.36
CA ILE A 8 -40.92 13.82 19.32
C ILE A 8 -40.39 13.07 18.09
N ALA A 9 -39.19 13.41 17.61
CA ALA A 9 -38.55 12.74 16.49
C ALA A 9 -38.41 11.22 16.73
N TRP A 10 -37.95 10.83 17.93
CA TRP A 10 -37.84 9.41 18.31
C TRP A 10 -39.18 8.68 18.28
N ARG A 11 -40.24 9.29 18.82
CA ARG A 11 -41.60 8.71 18.76
C ARG A 11 -42.10 8.56 17.33
N ASN A 12 -41.80 9.52 16.46
CA ASN A 12 -42.19 9.45 15.04
C ASN A 12 -41.46 8.33 14.29
N ILE A 13 -40.16 8.17 14.52
CA ILE A 13 -39.37 7.07 13.94
C ILE A 13 -39.96 5.71 14.35
N TRP A 14 -40.35 5.57 15.63
CA TRP A 14 -40.90 4.33 16.14
C TRP A 14 -42.34 4.04 15.69
N LYS A 15 -43.11 5.08 15.33
CA LYS A 15 -44.46 4.96 14.78
C LYS A 15 -44.45 4.55 13.30
N SER A 16 -43.45 5.02 12.55
CA SER A 16 -43.27 4.74 11.12
C SER A 16 -42.05 3.85 10.85
N LYS A 17 -42.05 2.63 11.42
CA LYS A 17 -40.88 1.74 11.48
C LYS A 17 -40.34 1.35 10.10
N VAL A 18 -41.20 0.94 9.17
CA VAL A 18 -40.78 0.47 7.83
C VAL A 18 -40.18 1.62 7.01
N PHE A 19 -40.86 2.77 6.96
CA PHE A 19 -40.40 3.95 6.24
C PHE A 19 -39.08 4.50 6.82
N SER A 20 -38.98 4.54 8.16
CA SER A 20 -37.76 5.01 8.81
C SER A 20 -36.60 4.03 8.59
N LEU A 21 -36.87 2.71 8.59
CA LEU A 21 -35.86 1.69 8.33
C LEU A 21 -35.24 1.86 6.94
N ILE A 22 -36.07 1.95 5.88
CA ILE A 22 -35.57 2.08 4.50
C ILE A 22 -34.71 3.35 4.33
N ASN A 23 -35.15 4.48 4.89
CA ASN A 23 -34.39 5.74 4.78
C ASN A 23 -33.07 5.68 5.56
N ILE A 24 -33.10 5.18 6.80
CA ILE A 24 -31.91 5.09 7.64
C ILE A 24 -30.90 4.10 7.06
N THR A 25 -31.34 2.93 6.58
CA THR A 25 -30.43 1.93 6.01
C THR A 25 -29.86 2.38 4.67
N GLY A 26 -30.65 3.02 3.81
CA GLY A 26 -30.15 3.59 2.55
C GLY A 26 -29.10 4.68 2.76
N LEU A 27 -29.35 5.59 3.71
CA LEU A 27 -28.39 6.63 4.10
C LEU A 27 -27.13 6.02 4.74
N ALA A 28 -27.29 5.08 5.66
CA ALA A 28 -26.17 4.42 6.33
C ALA A 28 -25.30 3.64 5.33
N LEU A 29 -25.92 2.91 4.40
CA LEU A 29 -25.22 2.10 3.41
C LEU A 29 -24.44 2.97 2.42
N SER A 30 -25.06 4.02 1.89
CA SER A 30 -24.38 4.94 0.97
C SER A 30 -23.20 5.66 1.65
N MET A 31 -23.36 6.06 2.91
CA MET A 31 -22.28 6.68 3.68
C MET A 31 -21.16 5.69 4.00
N ALA A 32 -21.50 4.44 4.35
CA ALA A 32 -20.51 3.38 4.56
C ALA A 32 -19.71 3.09 3.28
N CYS A 33 -20.39 2.97 2.13
CA CYS A 33 -19.73 2.79 0.83
C CYS A 33 -18.80 3.97 0.48
N CYS A 34 -19.27 5.21 0.68
CA CYS A 34 -18.47 6.41 0.43
C CYS A 34 -17.21 6.45 1.32
N LEU A 35 -17.36 6.12 2.61
CA LEU A 35 -16.23 6.05 3.55
C LEU A 35 -15.24 4.95 3.18
N ALA A 36 -15.71 3.76 2.80
CA ALA A 36 -14.85 2.65 2.40
C ALA A 36 -14.00 3.01 1.16
N ILE A 37 -14.62 3.61 0.13
CA ILE A 37 -13.91 4.08 -1.06
C ILE A 37 -12.92 5.19 -0.71
N SER A 38 -13.33 6.14 0.13
CA SER A 38 -12.45 7.24 0.56
C SER A 38 -11.23 6.74 1.32
N MET A 39 -11.42 5.75 2.19
CA MET A 39 -10.33 5.11 2.94
C MET A 39 -9.37 4.36 2.02
N PHE A 40 -9.91 3.66 1.01
CA PHE A 40 -9.10 3.00 -0.01
C PHE A 40 -8.24 4.01 -0.79
N ILE A 41 -8.85 5.08 -1.29
CA ILE A 41 -8.13 6.14 -2.01
C ILE A 41 -7.09 6.80 -1.11
N TRP A 42 -7.44 7.08 0.14
CA TRP A 42 -6.52 7.67 1.10
C TRP A 42 -5.29 6.78 1.33
N ASN A 43 -5.50 5.48 1.49
CA ASN A 43 -4.42 4.51 1.60
C ASN A 43 -3.54 4.48 0.34
N GLU A 44 -4.15 4.43 -0.85
CA GLU A 44 -3.41 4.39 -2.12
C GLU A 44 -2.53 5.63 -2.33
N LEU A 45 -3.06 6.82 -2.01
CA LEU A 45 -2.32 8.08 -2.13
C LEU A 45 -1.18 8.22 -1.09
N HIS A 46 -1.25 7.48 0.03
CA HIS A 46 -0.30 7.58 1.12
C HIS A 46 0.61 6.34 1.24
N PHE A 47 0.50 5.38 0.33
CA PHE A 47 1.22 4.10 0.40
C PHE A 47 2.74 4.29 0.59
N ASP A 48 3.37 5.15 -0.22
CA ASP A 48 4.82 5.44 -0.14
C ASP A 48 5.15 6.78 0.57
N SER A 49 4.21 7.32 1.35
CA SER A 49 4.38 8.64 1.98
C SER A 49 5.28 8.65 3.22
N PHE A 50 5.76 7.49 3.67
CA PHE A 50 6.54 7.34 4.89
C PHE A 50 8.02 7.76 4.75
N HIS A 51 8.52 7.93 3.53
CA HIS A 51 9.91 8.33 3.28
C HIS A 51 10.12 9.85 3.36
N THR A 52 11.10 10.30 4.16
CA THR A 52 11.41 11.72 4.41
C THR A 52 11.76 12.50 3.13
N ASN A 53 12.31 11.85 2.10
CA ASN A 53 12.70 12.47 0.82
C ASN A 53 12.03 11.79 -0.39
N ARG A 54 10.75 11.43 -0.28
CA ARG A 54 10.05 10.62 -1.31
C ARG A 54 10.10 11.19 -2.73
N ALA A 55 10.26 12.50 -2.90
CA ALA A 55 10.32 13.16 -4.21
C ALA A 55 11.59 12.82 -4.98
N ASP A 56 12.67 12.47 -4.28
CA ASP A 56 14.00 12.18 -4.84
C ASP A 56 14.31 10.68 -4.83
N ILE A 57 13.34 9.84 -4.48
CA ILE A 57 13.48 8.38 -4.45
C ILE A 57 12.90 7.82 -5.74
N TYR A 58 13.74 7.12 -6.49
CA TYR A 58 13.37 6.52 -7.77
C TYR A 58 13.63 5.02 -7.76
N ARG A 59 12.72 4.27 -8.39
CA ARG A 59 12.90 2.83 -8.64
C ARG A 59 13.27 2.63 -10.10
N ILE A 60 14.36 1.89 -10.33
CA ILE A 60 14.81 1.56 -11.67
C ILE A 60 14.09 0.31 -12.16
N THR A 61 13.52 0.39 -13.36
CA THR A 61 12.83 -0.69 -14.04
C THR A 61 13.44 -0.93 -15.41
N GLU A 62 13.40 -2.16 -15.88
CA GLU A 62 13.95 -2.58 -17.17
C GLU A 62 12.84 -3.12 -18.08
N LYS A 63 12.98 -2.88 -19.39
CA LYS A 63 12.24 -3.60 -20.43
C LYS A 63 13.13 -4.71 -20.97
N GLN A 64 12.89 -5.93 -20.51
CA GLN A 64 13.64 -7.10 -20.95
C GLN A 64 12.97 -7.75 -22.15
N ASP A 65 13.69 -7.87 -23.26
CA ASP A 65 13.28 -8.73 -24.36
C ASP A 65 13.68 -10.18 -24.04
N GLN A 66 12.68 -11.04 -23.86
CA GLN A 66 12.91 -12.48 -23.76
C GLN A 66 12.19 -13.16 -24.93
N ALA A 67 12.99 -13.66 -25.87
CA ALA A 67 12.54 -14.39 -27.05
C ALA A 67 11.47 -13.64 -27.90
N GLY A 68 11.63 -12.32 -28.06
CA GLY A 68 10.73 -11.47 -28.85
C GLY A 68 9.52 -10.93 -28.07
N THR A 69 9.43 -11.23 -26.77
CA THR A 69 8.41 -10.67 -25.88
C THR A 69 9.05 -9.68 -24.91
N ILE A 70 8.52 -8.46 -24.87
CA ILE A 70 8.99 -7.42 -23.97
C ILE A 70 8.30 -7.57 -22.60
N TYR A 71 9.11 -7.81 -21.57
CA TYR A 71 8.71 -7.87 -20.18
C TYR A 71 9.13 -6.59 -19.47
N ASN A 72 8.18 -5.90 -18.83
CA ASN A 72 8.50 -4.82 -17.90
C ASN A 72 8.83 -5.45 -16.55
N VAL A 73 10.09 -5.38 -16.13
CA VAL A 73 10.56 -5.94 -14.87
C VAL A 73 11.13 -4.85 -13.98
N ALA A 74 11.07 -5.09 -12.68
CA ALA A 74 11.66 -4.21 -11.67
C ALA A 74 12.85 -4.88 -10.95
N VAL A 75 13.54 -5.76 -11.68
CA VAL A 75 14.76 -6.44 -11.29
C VAL A 75 15.85 -5.92 -12.21
N THR A 76 16.98 -5.52 -11.63
CA THR A 76 18.11 -4.96 -12.37
C THR A 76 19.39 -5.73 -12.07
N PRO A 77 20.38 -5.73 -12.98
CA PRO A 77 21.67 -6.35 -12.72
C PRO A 77 22.36 -5.74 -11.50
N GLY A 78 22.93 -6.57 -10.63
CA GLY A 78 23.58 -6.11 -9.42
C GLY A 78 24.64 -5.00 -9.61
N PRO A 79 25.51 -5.08 -10.64
CA PRO A 79 26.51 -4.03 -10.91
C PRO A 79 25.94 -2.66 -11.30
N LEU A 80 24.64 -2.55 -11.58
CA LEU A 80 24.02 -1.29 -11.98
C LEU A 80 24.09 -0.24 -10.87
N ALA A 81 23.83 -0.63 -9.61
CA ALA A 81 23.83 0.29 -8.48
C ALA A 81 25.19 1.00 -8.28
N PRO A 82 26.34 0.30 -8.19
CA PRO A 82 27.63 0.98 -8.08
C PRO A 82 28.03 1.73 -9.35
N ALA A 83 27.63 1.27 -10.54
CA ALA A 83 27.88 2.00 -11.79
C ALA A 83 27.15 3.36 -11.79
N LEU A 84 25.91 3.40 -11.32
CA LEU A 84 25.13 4.64 -11.25
C LEU A 84 25.76 5.67 -10.32
N GLN A 85 26.18 5.29 -9.13
CA GLN A 85 26.87 6.21 -8.21
C GLN A 85 28.20 6.71 -8.78
N LYS A 86 28.90 5.86 -9.54
CA LYS A 86 30.20 6.20 -10.11
C LYS A 86 30.09 7.15 -11.30
N ASP A 87 29.16 6.87 -12.21
CA ASP A 87 29.10 7.52 -13.51
C ASP A 87 28.16 8.74 -13.51
N PHE A 88 27.24 8.85 -12.53
CA PHE A 88 26.28 9.94 -12.42
C PHE A 88 26.38 10.66 -11.05
N PRO A 89 26.96 11.88 -11.01
CA PRO A 89 27.14 12.62 -9.76
C PRO A 89 25.81 13.09 -9.12
N GLU A 90 24.71 13.08 -9.86
CA GLU A 90 23.37 13.40 -9.35
C GLU A 90 22.80 12.28 -8.45
N VAL A 91 23.34 11.06 -8.55
CA VAL A 91 22.91 9.92 -7.76
C VAL A 91 23.60 9.93 -6.40
N ALA A 92 22.94 10.51 -5.39
CA ALA A 92 23.51 10.64 -4.05
C ALA A 92 23.72 9.29 -3.34
N ASN A 93 22.76 8.37 -3.45
CA ASN A 93 22.80 7.05 -2.83
C ASN A 93 22.03 6.04 -3.68
N THR A 94 22.40 4.76 -3.57
CA THR A 94 21.64 3.64 -4.16
C THR A 94 21.46 2.56 -3.12
N VAL A 95 20.29 1.94 -3.11
CA VAL A 95 20.02 0.73 -2.33
C VAL A 95 19.52 -0.36 -3.27
N ARG A 96 19.97 -1.59 -3.03
CA ARG A 96 19.40 -2.78 -3.66
C ARG A 96 18.68 -3.58 -2.60
N PHE A 97 17.49 -4.07 -2.95
CA PHE A 97 16.74 -4.98 -2.12
C PHE A 97 16.30 -6.19 -2.95
N GLY A 98 16.32 -7.36 -2.33
CA GLY A 98 15.94 -8.62 -2.97
C GLY A 98 15.21 -9.51 -1.98
N SER A 99 14.27 -10.29 -2.51
CA SER A 99 13.69 -11.41 -1.75
C SER A 99 14.48 -12.67 -2.06
N TRP A 100 14.84 -13.40 -1.01
CA TRP A 100 15.55 -14.65 -1.07
C TRP A 100 14.84 -15.69 -0.22
N SER A 101 14.89 -16.94 -0.67
CA SER A 101 14.46 -18.11 0.08
C SER A 101 15.60 -19.12 0.08
N GLY A 102 15.81 -19.78 1.22
CA GLY A 102 16.92 -20.69 1.36
C GLY A 102 17.08 -21.29 2.74
N LEU A 103 18.06 -22.19 2.84
CA LEU A 103 18.43 -22.82 4.11
C LEU A 103 19.34 -21.88 4.89
N ILE A 104 18.88 -21.41 6.04
CA ILE A 104 19.69 -20.69 7.03
C ILE A 104 20.22 -21.70 8.03
N LYS A 105 21.55 -21.73 8.20
CA LYS A 105 22.22 -22.56 9.20
C LYS A 105 22.75 -21.69 10.34
N ASN A 106 22.30 -21.96 11.56
CA ASN A 106 22.85 -21.37 12.77
C ASN A 106 23.45 -22.48 13.65
N GLY A 107 24.77 -22.65 13.57
CA GLY A 107 25.49 -23.73 14.26
C GLY A 107 25.07 -25.11 13.76
N VAL A 108 24.39 -25.88 14.62
CA VAL A 108 23.91 -27.24 14.31
C VAL A 108 22.50 -27.23 13.71
N ASN A 109 21.74 -26.14 13.91
CA ASN A 109 20.35 -26.07 13.47
C ASN A 109 20.26 -25.47 12.06
N THR A 110 19.52 -26.14 11.18
CA THR A 110 19.23 -25.68 9.82
C THR A 110 17.73 -25.49 9.69
N PHE A 111 17.31 -24.33 9.21
CA PHE A 111 15.91 -23.99 8.96
C PHE A 111 15.75 -23.52 7.52
N GLU A 112 14.66 -23.89 6.87
CA GLU A 112 14.27 -23.34 5.58
C GLU A 112 13.46 -22.08 5.81
N GLU A 113 14.04 -20.94 5.42
CA GLU A 113 13.38 -19.65 5.52
C GLU A 113 12.91 -19.21 4.13
N LYS A 114 11.65 -18.81 4.05
CA LYS A 114 10.98 -18.56 2.77
C LYS A 114 10.92 -17.09 2.39
N ASP A 115 10.98 -16.20 3.38
CA ASP A 115 10.81 -14.76 3.19
C ASP A 115 11.98 -13.97 3.79
N ILE A 116 13.17 -14.13 3.20
CA ILE A 116 14.34 -13.34 3.58
C ILE A 116 14.40 -12.09 2.70
N LEU A 117 14.26 -10.91 3.30
CA LEU A 117 14.53 -9.65 2.62
C LEU A 117 15.98 -9.24 2.88
N LEU A 118 16.74 -9.14 1.80
CA LEU A 118 18.14 -8.71 1.84
C LEU A 118 18.22 -7.29 1.30
N THR A 119 18.98 -6.45 2.00
CA THR A 119 19.37 -5.12 1.54
C THR A 119 20.87 -5.01 1.57
N GLU A 120 21.45 -4.32 0.60
CA GLU A 120 22.85 -3.92 0.67
C GLU A 120 22.99 -2.61 1.43
N ASN A 121 24.01 -2.52 2.29
CA ASN A 121 24.44 -1.30 2.96
C ASN A 121 25.58 -0.65 2.18
#